data_AF-A0A0B5AYC4-F1
#
_entry.id   AF-A0A0B5AYC4-F1
#
_cell.length_a   1.000
_cell.length_b   1.000
_cell.length_c   1.000
_cell.angle_alpha   90.00
_cell.angle_beta   90.00
_cell.angle_gamma   90.00
#
_symmetry.space_group_name_H-M   'P 1'
#
loop_
_entity.id
_entity.type
_entity.pdbx_description
1 polymer ?
#
loop_
_entity_poly.entity_id
_entity_poly.type
_entity_poly.pdbx_seq_one_letter_code
_entity_poly.pdbx_strand_id
1 'polypeptide(L)'
;MKSVDELVKEYREMTDVNKEDYVTTKKLQDNHVEDEDKSVKWNKEFVKKNNELHLAQNKAYRSAQSDKRERFEKELIASFADDEGLSIEEANIIFGYAWQQSHSSGYYEVMGTASEVAYVVNQIKELDKK
;
A
#
# COMPACT_ATOMS: atom_id res chain seq x y z
N MET A 1 17.70 9.65 -11.09
CA MET A 1 16.55 8.98 -10.47
C MET A 1 16.79 8.92 -8.98
N LYS A 2 15.75 8.93 -8.12
CA LYS A 2 15.95 8.70 -6.68
C LYS A 2 16.40 7.26 -6.47
N SER A 3 17.25 7.00 -5.48
CA SER A 3 17.63 5.63 -5.15
C SER A 3 16.48 4.87 -4.50
N VAL A 4 16.55 3.53 -4.53
CA VAL A 4 15.64 2.65 -3.79
C VAL A 4 15.54 3.05 -2.31
N ASP A 5 16.67 3.36 -1.67
CA ASP A 5 16.71 3.76 -0.26
C ASP A 5 15.98 5.09 0.00
N GLU A 6 16.17 6.08 -0.89
CA GLU A 6 15.48 7.37 -0.82
C GLU A 6 13.97 7.19 -0.98
N LEU A 7 13.54 6.38 -1.94
CA LEU A 7 12.14 6.10 -2.21
C LEU A 7 11.46 5.38 -1.03
N VAL A 8 12.10 4.35 -0.45
CA VAL A 8 11.55 3.61 0.69
C VAL A 8 11.42 4.51 1.92
N LYS A 9 12.39 5.41 2.14
CA LYS A 9 12.33 6.39 3.23
C LYS A 9 11.18 7.39 3.03
N GLU A 10 11.05 7.96 1.84
CA GLU A 10 9.96 8.89 1.51
C GLU A 10 8.59 8.23 1.62
N TYR A 11 8.45 6.97 1.20
CA TYR A 11 7.20 6.23 1.36
C TYR A 11 6.82 6.03 2.83
N ARG A 12 7.79 5.72 3.70
CA ARG A 12 7.53 5.64 5.15
C ARG A 12 7.02 6.97 5.70
N GLU A 13 7.65 8.07 5.34
CA GLU A 13 7.24 9.41 5.77
C GLU A 13 5.85 9.80 5.21
N MET A 14 5.55 9.43 3.96
CA MET A 14 4.27 9.72 3.29
C MET A 14 3.10 8.87 3.80
N THR A 15 3.37 7.68 4.34
CA THR A 15 2.35 6.74 4.83
C THR A 15 2.10 6.83 6.33
N ASP A 16 2.95 7.54 7.06
CA ASP A 16 2.76 7.92 8.48
C ASP A 16 1.69 9.02 8.64
N VAL A 17 0.61 8.94 7.86
CA VAL A 17 -0.55 9.84 7.97
C VAL A 17 -1.57 9.16 8.84
N ASN A 18 -2.06 9.90 9.83
CA ASN A 18 -2.96 9.34 10.81
C ASN A 18 -4.31 9.03 10.16
N LYS A 19 -4.83 7.81 10.38
CA LYS A 19 -6.16 7.41 9.90
C LYS A 19 -7.25 8.36 10.40
N GLU A 20 -7.02 8.99 11.55
CA GLU A 20 -7.91 9.97 12.19
C GLU A 20 -8.11 11.24 11.35
N ASP A 21 -7.17 11.58 10.45
CA ASP A 21 -7.32 12.70 9.51
C ASP A 21 -8.42 12.44 8.45
N TYR A 22 -8.75 11.17 8.22
CA TYR A 22 -9.74 10.75 7.23
C TYR A 22 -11.02 10.18 7.85
N VAL A 23 -10.90 9.51 8.99
CA VAL A 23 -11.98 8.78 9.66
C VAL A 23 -12.29 9.44 11.00
N THR A 24 -13.19 10.41 10.97
CA THR A 24 -13.61 11.17 12.17
C THR A 24 -14.75 10.50 12.94
N THR A 25 -15.44 9.55 12.31
CA THR A 25 -16.54 8.81 12.94
C THR A 25 -16.08 7.45 13.44
N LYS A 26 -16.69 6.96 14.52
CA LYS A 26 -16.51 5.57 14.99
C LYS A 26 -17.60 4.69 14.44
N LYS A 27 -17.31 3.40 14.23
CA LYS A 27 -18.36 2.40 13.96
C LYS A 27 -19.18 2.18 15.22
N LEU A 28 -20.49 2.39 15.13
CA LEU A 28 -21.45 2.13 16.21
C LEU A 28 -22.02 0.72 16.10
N GLN A 29 -22.35 0.13 17.25
CA GLN A 29 -23.07 -1.14 17.31
C GLN A 29 -24.55 -0.93 16.95
N ASP A 30 -25.20 -1.97 16.44
CA ASP A 30 -26.59 -1.87 15.94
C ASP A 30 -27.60 -1.52 17.04
N ASN A 31 -27.27 -1.79 18.30
CA ASN A 31 -28.07 -1.48 19.49
C ASN A 31 -27.62 -0.19 20.21
N HIS A 32 -26.74 0.61 19.61
CA HIS A 32 -26.31 1.88 20.19
C HIS A 32 -27.49 2.84 20.35
N VAL A 33 -27.60 3.44 21.54
CA VAL A 33 -28.55 4.51 21.84
C VAL A 33 -27.74 5.79 21.95
N GLU A 34 -27.95 6.70 21.02
CA GLU A 34 -27.30 8.01 20.99
C GLU A 34 -27.99 8.98 21.96
N ASP A 35 -29.32 8.93 21.99
CA ASP A 35 -30.14 9.82 22.80
C ASP A 35 -31.37 9.05 23.32
N GLU A 36 -31.48 8.90 24.64
CA GLU A 36 -32.56 8.17 25.31
C GLU A 36 -33.92 8.88 25.18
N ASP A 37 -33.93 10.20 24.98
CA ASP A 37 -35.15 10.98 24.79
C ASP A 37 -35.67 10.88 23.35
N LYS A 38 -34.88 10.32 22.43
CA LYS A 38 -35.28 10.09 21.04
C LYS A 38 -35.92 8.72 20.86
N SER A 39 -36.83 8.65 19.89
CA SER A 39 -37.48 7.39 19.53
C SER A 39 -36.47 6.31 19.11
N VAL A 40 -36.82 5.04 19.34
CA VAL A 40 -36.05 3.87 18.87
C VAL A 40 -35.77 3.94 17.36
N LYS A 41 -36.75 4.42 16.57
CA LYS A 41 -36.58 4.59 15.12
C LYS A 41 -35.49 5.61 14.80
N TRP A 42 -35.48 6.74 15.49
CA TRP A 42 -34.48 7.78 15.31
C TRP A 42 -33.07 7.28 15.65
N ASN A 43 -32.91 6.56 16.77
CA ASN A 43 -31.62 5.98 17.15
C ASN A 43 -31.11 4.98 16.10
N LYS A 44 -31.98 4.13 15.54
CA LYS A 44 -31.63 3.22 14.44
C LYS A 44 -31.19 3.96 13.18
N GLU A 45 -31.89 5.04 12.80
CA GLU A 45 -31.52 5.86 11.65
C GLU A 45 -30.20 6.59 11.87
N PHE A 46 -29.94 7.07 13.09
CA PHE A 46 -28.67 7.68 13.46
C PHE A 46 -27.51 6.69 13.33
N VAL A 47 -27.63 5.50 13.92
CA VAL A 47 -26.62 4.44 13.83
C VAL A 47 -26.33 4.08 12.37
N LYS A 48 -27.39 3.93 11.56
CA LYS A 48 -27.25 3.65 10.12
C LYS A 48 -26.46 4.76 9.41
N LYS A 49 -26.88 6.02 9.56
CA LYS A 49 -26.22 7.17 8.90
C LYS A 49 -24.76 7.33 9.35
N ASN A 50 -24.50 7.18 10.64
CA ASN A 50 -23.13 7.24 11.16
C ASN A 50 -22.26 6.12 10.58
N ASN A 51 -22.77 4.89 10.54
CA ASN A 51 -22.01 3.76 10.00
C ASN A 51 -21.79 3.85 8.49
N GLU A 52 -22.74 4.41 7.73
CA GLU A 52 -22.57 4.74 6.31
C GLU A 52 -21.47 5.79 6.12
N LEU A 53 -21.46 6.84 6.94
CA LEU A 53 -20.40 7.86 6.92
C LEU A 53 -19.04 7.27 7.28
N HIS A 54 -18.97 6.44 8.33
CA HIS A 54 -17.75 5.73 8.72
C HIS A 54 -17.21 4.85 7.60
N LEU A 55 -18.08 4.13 6.90
CA LEU A 55 -17.69 3.30 5.77
C LEU A 55 -17.15 4.16 4.61
N ALA A 56 -17.81 5.26 4.28
CA ALA A 56 -17.38 6.17 3.24
C ALA A 56 -16.00 6.80 3.55
N GLN A 57 -15.79 7.23 4.79
CA GLN A 57 -14.52 7.75 5.28
C GLN A 57 -13.39 6.71 5.19
N ASN A 58 -13.64 5.48 5.65
CA ASN A 58 -12.65 4.40 5.53
C ASN A 58 -12.33 4.09 4.05
N LYS A 59 -13.33 4.15 3.16
CA LYS A 59 -13.12 3.93 1.73
C LYS A 59 -12.23 5.03 1.14
N ALA A 60 -12.49 6.29 1.48
CA ALA A 60 -11.68 7.42 1.05
C ALA A 60 -10.22 7.29 1.53
N TYR A 61 -10.03 6.96 2.81
CA TYR A 61 -8.72 6.68 3.39
C TYR A 61 -7.98 5.57 2.61
N ARG A 62 -8.63 4.42 2.41
CA ARG A 62 -8.03 3.29 1.69
C ARG A 62 -7.68 3.62 0.25
N SER A 63 -8.52 4.40 -0.44
CA SER A 63 -8.24 4.86 -1.81
C SER A 63 -7.00 5.75 -1.83
N ALA A 64 -6.93 6.76 -0.95
CA ALA A 64 -5.78 7.65 -0.86
C ALA A 64 -4.47 6.90 -0.56
N GLN A 65 -4.53 5.90 0.33
CA GLN A 65 -3.37 5.04 0.64
C GLN A 65 -2.99 4.15 -0.54
N SER A 66 -3.97 3.61 -1.27
CA SER A 66 -3.71 2.79 -2.46
C SER A 66 -3.04 3.61 -3.57
N ASP A 67 -3.54 4.82 -3.85
CA ASP A 67 -2.97 5.69 -4.89
C ASP A 67 -1.53 6.10 -4.57
N LYS A 68 -1.25 6.35 -3.29
CA LYS A 68 0.09 6.62 -2.78
C LYS A 68 1.02 5.43 -2.97
N ARG A 69 0.59 4.23 -2.58
CA ARG A 69 1.36 3.00 -2.74
C ARG A 69 1.63 2.69 -4.20
N GLU A 70 0.64 2.81 -5.07
CA GLU A 70 0.80 2.52 -6.50
C GLU A 70 1.83 3.45 -7.16
N ARG A 71 1.81 4.75 -6.83
CA ARG A 71 2.82 5.69 -7.33
C ARG A 71 4.22 5.33 -6.84
N PHE A 72 4.35 5.05 -5.55
CA PHE A 72 5.61 4.64 -4.96
C PHE A 72 6.17 3.36 -5.59
N GLU A 73 5.36 2.31 -5.73
CA GLU A 73 5.78 1.04 -6.31
C GLU A 73 6.23 1.20 -7.77
N LYS A 74 5.54 2.05 -8.55
CA LYS A 74 5.95 2.37 -9.92
C LYS A 74 7.33 3.04 -9.98
N GLU A 75 7.57 4.02 -9.12
CA GLU A 75 8.87 4.70 -9.05
C GLU A 75 9.98 3.77 -8.54
N LEU A 76 9.66 2.92 -7.56
CA LEU A 76 10.58 1.92 -6.99
C LEU A 76 11.01 0.89 -8.04
N ILE A 77 10.05 0.34 -8.79
CA ILE A 77 10.32 -0.64 -9.86
C ILE A 77 11.14 0.01 -10.98
N ALA A 78 10.83 1.25 -11.34
CA ALA A 78 11.61 1.98 -12.35
C ALA A 78 13.06 2.22 -11.89
N SER A 79 13.26 2.62 -10.63
CA SER A 79 14.59 2.76 -10.03
C SER A 79 15.37 1.46 -10.09
N PHE A 80 14.75 0.39 -9.62
CA PHE A 80 15.34 -0.93 -9.60
C PHE A 80 15.70 -1.46 -10.99
N ALA A 81 14.85 -1.20 -11.99
CA ALA A 81 15.12 -1.60 -13.37
C ALA A 81 16.39 -0.94 -13.93
N ASP A 82 16.58 0.35 -13.67
CA ASP A 82 17.78 1.09 -14.11
C ASP A 82 19.02 0.62 -13.38
N ASP A 83 18.94 0.44 -12.05
CA ASP A 83 20.05 0.00 -11.21
C ASP A 83 20.57 -1.39 -11.63
N GLU A 84 19.68 -2.30 -12.02
CA GLU A 84 20.01 -3.68 -12.41
C GLU A 84 20.15 -3.89 -13.93
N GLY A 85 19.97 -2.85 -14.74
CA GLY A 85 20.02 -2.93 -16.20
C GLY A 85 18.93 -3.82 -16.82
N LEU A 86 17.73 -3.83 -16.23
CA LEU A 86 16.57 -4.62 -16.63
C LEU A 86 15.57 -3.79 -17.44
N SER A 87 14.74 -4.46 -18.23
CA SER A 87 13.52 -3.81 -18.73
C SER A 87 12.52 -3.60 -17.59
N ILE A 88 11.58 -2.66 -17.79
CA ILE A 88 10.50 -2.43 -16.82
C ILE A 88 9.65 -3.70 -16.64
N GLU A 89 9.40 -4.45 -17.70
CA GLU A 89 8.66 -5.72 -17.62
C GLU A 89 9.38 -6.77 -16.78
N GLU A 90 10.70 -6.90 -16.95
CA GLU A 90 11.53 -7.82 -16.16
C GLU A 90 11.55 -7.42 -14.69
N ALA A 91 11.76 -6.13 -14.40
CA ALA A 91 11.72 -5.58 -13.06
C ALA A 91 10.36 -5.80 -12.38
N ASN A 92 9.25 -5.66 -13.10
CA ASN A 92 7.91 -5.96 -12.58
C ASN A 92 7.73 -7.44 -12.21
N ILE A 93 8.22 -8.36 -13.04
CA ILE A 93 8.15 -9.80 -12.76
C ILE A 93 8.97 -10.14 -11.52
N ILE A 94 10.20 -9.63 -11.45
CA ILE A 94 11.12 -9.86 -10.33
C ILE A 94 10.55 -9.27 -9.03
N PHE A 95 10.08 -8.02 -9.09
CA PHE A 95 9.44 -7.36 -7.94
C PHE A 95 8.20 -8.12 -7.49
N GLY A 96 7.36 -8.60 -8.41
CA GLY A 96 6.17 -9.38 -8.09
C GLY A 96 6.49 -10.68 -7.36
N TYR A 97 7.54 -11.39 -7.78
CA TYR A 97 8.03 -12.57 -7.06
C TYR A 97 8.57 -12.21 -5.67
N ALA A 98 9.44 -11.20 -5.59
CA ALA A 98 10.02 -10.75 -4.33
C ALA A 98 8.97 -10.28 -3.32
N TRP A 99 7.93 -9.59 -3.80
CA TRP A 99 6.78 -9.19 -2.98
C TRP A 99 6.09 -10.40 -2.37
N GLN A 100 5.83 -11.44 -3.15
CA GLN A 100 5.20 -12.66 -2.63
C GLN A 100 6.03 -13.35 -1.53
N GLN A 101 7.36 -13.31 -1.62
CA GLN A 101 8.24 -13.93 -0.64
C GLN A 101 8.41 -13.11 0.64
N SER A 102 8.49 -11.78 0.50
CA SER A 102 9.14 -10.94 1.53
C SER A 102 8.31 -9.74 2.00
N HIS A 103 7.10 -9.51 1.48
CA HIS A 103 6.31 -8.30 1.81
C HIS A 103 5.95 -8.17 3.29
N SER A 104 5.89 -9.27 4.05
CA SER A 104 5.61 -9.23 5.49
C SER A 104 6.69 -8.50 6.29
N SER A 105 7.92 -8.44 5.77
CA SER A 105 9.06 -7.73 6.36
C SER A 105 9.23 -6.31 5.80
N GLY A 106 8.39 -5.89 4.86
CA GLY A 106 8.40 -4.57 4.23
C GLY A 106 9.36 -4.44 3.04
N TYR A 107 9.41 -3.23 2.46
CA TYR A 107 10.04 -3.01 1.16
C TYR A 107 11.55 -3.25 1.13
N TYR A 108 12.29 -3.03 2.21
CA TYR A 108 13.74 -3.32 2.22
C TYR A 108 14.02 -4.80 1.96
N GLU A 109 13.27 -5.70 2.61
CA GLU A 109 13.41 -7.15 2.39
C GLU A 109 13.00 -7.54 0.97
N VAL A 110 11.90 -6.96 0.49
CA VAL A 110 11.44 -7.16 -0.91
C VAL A 110 12.54 -6.76 -1.90
N MET A 111 13.18 -5.61 -1.71
CA MET A 111 14.24 -5.16 -2.63
C MET A 111 15.51 -6.01 -2.52
N GLY A 112 15.84 -6.52 -1.32
CA GLY A 112 16.90 -7.51 -1.15
C GLY A 112 16.62 -8.78 -1.97
N THR A 113 15.43 -9.37 -1.80
CA THR A 113 15.01 -10.54 -2.58
C THR A 113 14.97 -10.24 -4.09
N ALA A 114 14.49 -9.06 -4.50
CA ALA A 114 14.47 -8.65 -5.90
C ALA A 114 15.88 -8.61 -6.50
N SER A 115 16.85 -8.05 -5.78
CA SER A 115 18.25 -7.95 -6.21
C SER A 115 18.90 -9.33 -6.36
N GLU A 116 18.63 -10.26 -5.43
CA GLU A 116 19.11 -11.65 -5.54
C GLU A 116 18.58 -12.36 -6.80
N VAL A 117 17.30 -12.14 -7.12
CA VAL A 117 16.68 -12.72 -8.32
C VAL A 117 17.23 -12.06 -9.59
N ALA A 118 17.37 -10.73 -9.61
CA ALA A 118 17.95 -10.00 -10.73
C ALA A 118 19.37 -10.46 -11.04
N TYR A 119 20.19 -10.69 -10.00
CA TYR A 119 21.53 -11.25 -10.15
C TYR A 119 21.49 -12.58 -10.92
N VAL A 120 20.63 -13.53 -10.52
CA VAL A 120 20.52 -14.83 -11.18
C VAL A 120 20.02 -14.69 -12.63
N VAL A 121 19.00 -13.87 -12.86
CA VAL A 121 18.46 -13.60 -14.20
C VAL A 121 19.54 -13.05 -15.13
N ASN A 122 20.32 -12.08 -14.66
CA ASN A 122 21.40 -11.49 -15.43
C ASN A 122 22.51 -12.53 -15.72
N GLN A 123 22.85 -13.41 -14.78
CA GLN A 123 23.80 -14.51 -15.05
C GLN A 123 23.29 -15.45 -16.15
N ILE A 124 22.00 -15.79 -16.15
CA ILE A 124 21.40 -16.65 -17.19
C ILE A 124 21.46 -15.96 -18.56
N LYS A 125 21.11 -14.68 -18.64
CA LYS A 125 21.17 -13.90 -19.89
C LYS A 125 22.59 -13.87 -20.48
N GLU A 126 23.63 -13.79 -19.66
CA GLU A 126 25.02 -13.82 -20.12
C GLU A 126 25.44 -15.20 -20.67
N LEU A 127 24.80 -16.28 -20.21
CA LEU A 127 25.02 -17.62 -20.77
C LEU A 127 24.37 -17.77 -22.14
N ASP A 128 23.17 -17.21 -22.33
CA ASP A 128 22.42 -17.29 -23.59
C ASP A 128 23.01 -16.43 -24.72
N LYS A 129 23.91 -15.49 -24.40
CA LYS A 129 24.64 -14.67 -25.37
C LYS A 129 25.83 -15.38 -26.03
N LYS A 130 26.16 -16.60 -25.61
CA LYS A 130 27.25 -17.43 -26.15
C LYS A 130 26.76 -18.42 -27.20
#